data_AF-A0A183FHE0-F1
#
_entry.id   AF-A0A183FHE0-F1
#
_cell.length_a   1.000
_cell.length_b   1.000
_cell.length_c   1.000
_cell.angle_alpha   90.00
_cell.angle_beta   90.00
_cell.angle_gamma   90.00
#
_symmetry.space_group_name_H-M   'P 1'
#
loop_
_entity.id
_entity.type
_entity.pdbx_description
1 polymer ?
#
loop_
_entity_poly.entity_id
_entity_poly.type
_entity_poly.pdbx_seq_one_letter_code
_entity_poly.pdbx_strand_id
1 'polypeptide(L)'
;MYGFPINQLMILLKESLACSVFRWSGKYFAQTRRLAMGQRLAPTLAIAFMSKYVDDCFIICSTQDEMNRCFEIINSQPDYISLTRERLVDTGFPF
;
A
#
# COMPACT_ATOMS: atom_id res chain seq x y z
N MET A 1 -32.91 8.57 -0.08
CA MET A 1 -31.62 8.34 0.59
C MET A 1 -31.04 9.70 0.98
N TYR A 2 -31.20 10.13 2.24
CA TYR A 2 -30.52 11.33 2.74
C TYR A 2 -29.06 10.96 3.01
N GLY A 3 -28.19 11.23 2.04
CA GLY A 3 -26.75 11.03 2.19
C GLY A 3 -26.15 12.07 3.11
N PHE A 4 -25.16 11.68 3.92
CA PHE A 4 -24.30 12.63 4.62
C PHE A 4 -23.65 13.59 3.60
N PRO A 5 -23.52 14.89 3.90
CA PRO A 5 -22.80 15.81 3.04
C PRO A 5 -21.31 15.40 2.98
N ILE A 6 -20.70 15.59 1.81
CA ILE A 6 -19.33 15.11 1.51
C ILE A 6 -18.32 15.60 2.56
N ASN A 7 -18.50 16.81 3.10
CA ASN A 7 -17.64 17.37 4.15
C ASN A 7 -17.61 16.53 5.43
N GLN A 8 -18.77 16.09 5.92
CA GLN A 8 -18.91 15.27 7.11
C GLN A 8 -18.36 13.86 6.87
N LEU A 9 -18.58 13.31 5.67
CA LEU A 9 -18.01 12.03 5.28
C LEU A 9 -16.49 12.09 5.22
N MET A 10 -15.91 13.18 4.70
CA MET A 10 -14.46 13.40 4.68
C MET A 10 -13.86 13.57 6.08
N ILE A 11 -14.56 14.24 6.99
CA ILE A 11 -14.14 14.36 8.40
C ILE A 11 -14.12 12.97 9.05
N LEU A 12 -15.21 12.22 8.91
CA LEU A 12 -15.31 10.87 9.49
C LEU A 12 -14.27 9.91 8.90
N LEU A 13 -13.99 10.03 7.60
CA LEU A 13 -12.92 9.29 6.94
C LEU A 13 -11.55 9.62 7.57
N LYS A 14 -11.25 10.92 7.71
CA LYS A 14 -9.97 11.39 8.27
C LYS A 14 -9.77 10.91 9.72
N GLU A 15 -10.80 11.00 10.55
CA GLU A 15 -10.77 10.48 11.93
C GLU A 15 -10.61 8.95 11.96
N SER A 16 -11.31 8.23 11.08
CA SER A 16 -11.22 6.78 10.98
C SER A 16 -9.83 6.28 10.53
N LEU A 17 -9.11 7.11 9.76
CA LEU A 17 -7.75 6.82 9.30
C LEU A 17 -6.69 7.25 10.32
N ALA A 18 -6.94 8.33 11.05
CA ALA A 18 -6.04 8.83 12.08
C ALA A 18 -6.00 7.93 13.32
N CYS A 19 -7.10 7.23 13.63
CA CYS A 19 -7.26 6.45 14.85
C CYS A 19 -7.20 4.93 14.60
N SER A 20 -6.15 4.45 13.92
CA SER A 20 -5.91 3.01 13.77
C SER A 20 -5.15 2.45 14.98
N VAL A 21 -5.88 2.17 16.06
CA VAL A 21 -5.34 1.53 17.28
C VAL A 21 -5.73 0.07 17.31
N PHE A 22 -4.75 -0.83 17.47
CA PHE A 22 -4.98 -2.26 17.66
C PHE A 22 -4.30 -2.77 18.93
N ARG A 23 -4.80 -3.89 19.46
CA ARG A 23 -4.27 -4.52 20.67
C ARG A 23 -3.49 -5.78 20.30
N TRP A 24 -2.25 -5.87 20.76
CA TRP A 24 -1.40 -7.04 20.60
C TRP A 24 -0.68 -7.36 21.91
N SER A 25 -0.69 -8.62 22.35
CA SER A 25 -0.05 -9.05 23.62
C SER A 25 -0.42 -8.17 24.83
N GLY A 26 -1.68 -7.75 24.92
CA GLY A 26 -2.17 -6.90 26.02
C GLY A 26 -1.72 -5.43 25.96
N LYS A 27 -0.95 -5.01 24.95
CA LYS A 27 -0.53 -3.63 24.73
C LYS A 27 -1.28 -3.00 23.56
N TYR A 28 -1.48 -1.69 23.62
CA TYR A 28 -2.09 -0.90 22.55
C TYR A 28 -1.02 -0.33 21.64
N PHE A 29 -1.23 -0.47 20.34
CA PHE A 29 -0.34 0.05 19.30
C PHE A 29 -1.17 0.92 18.34
N ALA A 30 -0.63 2.08 17.99
CA ALA A 30 -1.20 2.95 16.96
C ALA A 30 -0.42 2.76 15.66
N GLN A 31 -1.12 2.48 14.57
CA GLN A 31 -0.51 2.42 13.26
C GLN A 31 -0.40 3.85 12.69
N THR A 32 0.83 4.34 12.61
CA THR A 32 1.11 5.72 12.18
C THR A 32 1.28 5.86 10.66
N ARG A 33 1.42 4.76 9.93
CA ARG A 33 1.62 4.75 8.48
C ARG A 33 0.78 3.66 7.80
N ARG A 34 0.26 3.98 6.62
CA ARG A 34 -0.60 3.12 5.78
C ARG A 34 -1.96 2.79 6.41
N LEU A 35 -2.81 2.13 5.64
CA LEU A 35 -4.13 1.66 6.10
C LEU A 35 -3.97 0.47 7.02
N ALA A 36 -4.79 0.41 8.08
CA ALA A 36 -4.82 -0.71 8.98
C ALA A 36 -5.50 -1.92 8.34
N MET A 37 -4.77 -3.03 8.25
CA MET A 37 -5.28 -4.32 7.79
C MET A 37 -6.43 -4.73 8.73
N GLY A 38 -7.63 -4.91 8.16
CA GLY A 38 -8.86 -5.24 8.92
C GLY A 38 -9.90 -4.11 9.02
N GLN A 39 -9.58 -2.88 8.61
CA GLN A 39 -10.59 -1.82 8.49
C GLN A 39 -11.49 -2.09 7.25
N ARG A 40 -12.82 -2.06 7.41
CA ARG A 40 -13.76 -2.32 6.29
C ARG A 40 -13.66 -1.31 5.14
N LEU A 41 -13.20 -0.09 5.43
CA LEU A 41 -12.93 0.95 4.42
C LEU A 41 -11.55 0.81 3.79
N ALA A 42 -10.63 0.04 4.38
CA ALA A 42 -9.28 -0.10 3.85
C ALA A 42 -9.27 -0.67 2.43
N PRO A 43 -10.05 -1.71 2.05
CA PRO A 43 -10.08 -2.19 0.68
C PRO A 43 -10.57 -1.14 -0.32
N THR A 44 -11.63 -0.39 0.01
CA THR A 44 -12.18 0.64 -0.90
C THR A 44 -11.25 1.84 -1.04
N LEU A 45 -10.63 2.28 0.06
CA LEU A 45 -9.65 3.35 0.04
C LEU A 45 -8.34 2.91 -0.62
N ALA A 46 -7.92 1.67 -0.41
CA ALA A 46 -6.82 1.06 -1.11
C ALA A 46 -7.13 1.09 -2.60
N ILE A 47 -8.25 0.57 -3.10
CA ILE A 47 -8.60 0.60 -4.53
C ILE A 47 -8.61 2.03 -5.10
N ALA A 48 -9.18 3.01 -4.38
CA ALA A 48 -9.17 4.41 -4.82
C ALA A 48 -7.74 4.97 -4.94
N PHE A 49 -6.86 4.65 -3.98
CA PHE A 49 -5.46 5.07 -3.97
C PHE A 49 -4.57 4.28 -4.95
N MET A 50 -4.83 2.97 -5.07
CA MET A 50 -4.17 1.97 -5.90
C MET A 50 -4.65 2.01 -7.36
N SER A 51 -5.67 2.80 -7.72
CA SER A 51 -5.92 3.14 -9.12
C SER A 51 -4.67 3.73 -9.82
N LYS A 52 -3.69 4.22 -9.05
CA LYS A 52 -2.33 4.58 -9.49
C LYS A 52 -1.24 3.53 -9.22
N TYR A 53 -1.47 2.53 -8.38
CA TYR A 53 -0.47 1.57 -7.91
C TYR A 53 -1.00 0.14 -8.02
N VAL A 54 -0.38 -0.67 -8.85
CA VAL A 54 -0.76 -2.06 -9.02
C VAL A 54 -0.47 -2.83 -7.73
N ASP A 55 -1.48 -3.49 -7.15
CA ASP A 55 -1.36 -4.28 -5.91
C ASP A 55 -0.46 -5.51 -6.13
N ASP A 56 -0.68 -6.20 -7.26
CA ASP A 56 0.15 -7.33 -7.72
C ASP A 56 0.65 -7.09 -9.16
N CYS A 57 1.93 -6.78 -9.32
CA CYS A 57 2.59 -6.64 -10.63
C CYS A 57 3.42 -7.89 -10.95
N PHE A 58 3.07 -8.61 -12.01
CA PHE A 58 3.94 -9.61 -12.61
C PHE A 58 4.61 -9.04 -13.87
N ILE A 59 5.94 -8.93 -13.84
CA ILE A 59 6.73 -8.34 -14.93
C ILE A 59 7.61 -9.44 -15.53
N ILE A 60 7.40 -9.73 -16.81
CA ILE A 60 8.27 -10.62 -17.58
C ILE A 60 9.14 -9.74 -18.49
N CYS A 61 10.45 -9.86 -18.34
CA CYS A 61 11.43 -9.21 -19.21
C CYS A 61 12.34 -10.25 -19.85
N SER A 62 12.87 -9.94 -21.04
CA SER A 62 13.77 -10.85 -21.76
C SER A 62 15.20 -10.77 -21.25
N THR A 63 15.57 -9.63 -20.67
CA THR A 63 16.90 -9.38 -20.09
C THR A 63 16.82 -8.75 -18.70
N GLN A 64 17.90 -8.92 -17.93
CA GLN A 64 18.05 -8.33 -16.60
C GLN A 64 18.07 -6.79 -16.67
N ASP A 65 18.58 -6.21 -17.75
CA ASP A 65 18.63 -4.76 -17.97
C ASP A 65 17.25 -4.14 -18.23
N GLU A 66 16.42 -4.79 -19.03
CA GLU A 66 15.01 -4.41 -19.21
C GLU A 66 14.27 -4.42 -17.87
N MET A 67 14.49 -5.46 -17.05
CA MET A 67 13.88 -5.55 -15.73
C MET A 67 14.39 -4.46 -14.78
N ASN A 68 15.68 -4.11 -14.84
CA ASN A 68 16.25 -2.99 -14.06
C ASN A 68 15.57 -1.67 -14.44
N ARG A 69 15.41 -1.41 -15.75
CA ARG A 69 14.79 -0.20 -16.27
C ARG A 69 13.31 -0.11 -15.89
N CYS A 70 12.57 -1.22 -15.96
CA CYS A 70 11.20 -1.28 -15.46
C CYS A 70 11.13 -0.97 -13.96
N PHE A 71 12.02 -1.55 -13.15
CA PHE A 71 12.05 -1.32 -11.71
C PHE A 71 12.35 0.15 -11.36
N GLU A 72 13.25 0.81 -12.09
CA GLU A 72 13.53 2.24 -11.93
C GLU A 72 12.33 3.12 -12.29
N ILE A 73 11.67 2.85 -13.42
CA ILE A 73 10.49 3.60 -13.86
C ILE A 73 9.34 3.47 -12.86
N ILE A 74 9.12 2.26 -12.32
CA ILE A 74 8.05 2.05 -11.35
C ILE A 74 8.37 2.78 -10.04
N ASN A 75 9.63 2.75 -9.59
CA ASN A 75 10.06 3.49 -8.40
C ASN A 75 10.12 5.01 -8.60
N SER A 76 10.18 5.51 -9.83
CA SER A 76 10.18 6.95 -10.09
C SER A 76 8.78 7.58 -10.06
N GLN A 77 7.70 6.80 -10.06
CA GLN A 77 6.33 7.32 -10.00
C GLN A 77 5.90 7.79 -8.59
N PRO A 78 6.13 7.02 -7.52
CA PRO A 78 5.81 7.44 -6.15
C PRO A 78 6.91 8.28 -5.47
N ASP A 79 6.54 9.44 -4.91
CA ASP A 79 7.42 10.21 -4.03
C ASP A 79 7.57 9.59 -2.62
N TYR A 80 6.62 8.73 -2.21
CA TYR A 80 6.45 8.29 -0.81
C TYR A 80 6.58 6.77 -0.61
N ILE A 81 6.76 6.01 -1.69
CA ILE A 81 6.77 4.55 -1.68
C ILE A 81 7.98 4.08 -2.48
N SER A 82 8.90 3.37 -1.84
CA SER A 82 9.99 2.68 -2.53
C SER A 82 9.66 1.19 -2.62
N LEU A 83 9.55 0.66 -3.83
CA LEU A 83 9.45 -0.77 -4.08
C LEU A 83 10.81 -1.43 -3.94
N THR A 84 10.82 -2.60 -3.33
CA THR A 84 11.98 -3.47 -3.21
C THR A 84 11.77 -4.70 -4.09
N ARG A 85 12.83 -5.19 -4.72
CA ARG A 85 12.80 -6.46 -5.45
C ARG A 85 13.75 -7.46 -4.81
N GLU A 86 13.37 -8.71 -4.85
CA GLU A 86 14.28 -9.81 -4.54
C GLU A 86 15.09 -10.15 -5.79
N ARG A 87 16.38 -10.46 -5.60
CA ARG A 87 17.24 -10.99 -6.66
C ARG A 87 17.58 -12.42 -6.31
N LEU A 88 17.63 -13.28 -7.32
CA LEU A 88 18.21 -14.60 -7.18
C LEU A 88 19.65 -14.45 -6.67
N VAL A 89 19.96 -15.11 -5.55
CA VAL A 89 21.32 -15.26 -5.05
C VAL A 89 21.79 -16.66 -5.47
N ASP A 90 23.09 -16.92 -5.54
CA ASP A 90 23.65 -18.23 -5.96
C ASP A 90 23.13 -19.43 -5.12
N THR A 91 22.54 -19.16 -3.95
CA THR A 91 21.90 -20.14 -3.06
C THR A 91 20.37 -20.26 -3.25
N GLY A 92 19.79 -19.63 -4.28
CA GLY A 92 18.35 -19.61 -4.53
C GLY A 92 17.64 -18.30 -4.16
N PHE A 93 16.31 -18.34 -4.07
CA PHE A 93 15.54 -17.25 -3.47
C PHE A 93 15.83 -17.21 -1.95
N PRO A 94 15.86 -16.03 -1.31
CA PRO A 94 16.12 -15.92 0.12
C PRO A 94 14.89 -16.34 0.95
N PHE A 95 14.36 -17.56 0.74
CA PHE A 95 13.42 -18.28 1.60
C PHE A 95 13.58 -19.78 1.44
#